data_AF-A0A662V966-F1
#
_entry.id   AF-A0A662V966-F1
#
_cell.length_a   1.000
_cell.length_b   1.000
_cell.length_c   1.000
_cell.angle_alpha   90.00
_cell.angle_beta   90.00
_cell.angle_gamma   90.00
#
_symmetry.space_group_name_H-M   'P 1'
#
loop_
_entity.id
_entity.type
_entity.pdbx_description
1 polymer ?
#
loop_
_entity_poly.entity_id
_entity_poly.type
_entity_poly.pdbx_seq_one_letter_code
_entity_poly.pdbx_strand_id
1 'polypeptide(L)' 'MGDSVPVTVSLPAPYVDALDELVRRGVYRSRSEAIREAIRELLKRGFPDLYQELVGGEG' A
#
# COMPACT_ATOMS: atom_id res chain seq x y z
N MET A 1 9.57 -14.10 4.47
CA MET A 1 9.29 -12.66 4.58
C MET A 1 9.67 -12.09 3.24
N GLY A 2 8.72 -11.99 2.30
CA GLY A 2 9.01 -11.61 0.92
C GLY A 2 9.78 -10.30 0.88
N ASP A 3 10.74 -10.21 -0.03
CA ASP A 3 11.66 -9.08 -0.12
C ASP A 3 10.88 -7.78 -0.31
N SER A 4 11.05 -6.82 0.61
CA SER A 4 10.46 -5.49 0.47
C SER A 4 11.44 -4.61 -0.30
N VAL A 5 11.04 -4.16 -1.50
CA VAL A 5 11.83 -3.25 -2.32
C VAL A 5 11.49 -1.79 -1.97
N PRO A 6 12.47 -0.91 -1.69
CA PRO A 6 12.21 0.51 -1.48
C PRO A 6 11.75 1.16 -2.79
N VAL A 7 10.66 1.92 -2.73
CA VAL A 7 10.12 2.67 -3.86
C VAL A 7 9.99 4.13 -3.44
N THR A 8 10.59 5.04 -4.21
CA THR A 8 10.43 6.49 -4.04
C THR A 8 9.26 6.98 -4.88
N VAL A 9 8.32 7.66 -4.26
CA VAL A 9 7.13 8.23 -4.93
C VAL A 9 7.06 9.73 -4.68
N SER A 10 6.51 10.47 -5.66
CA SER A 10 6.16 11.88 -5.50
C SER A 10 4.65 11.99 -5.36
N LEU A 11 4.18 12.55 -4.25
CA LEU A 11 2.76 12.73 -3.94
C LEU A 11 2.51 14.20 -3.55
N PRO A 12 1.32 14.74 -3.84
CA PRO A 12 0.96 16.06 -3.34
C PRO A 12 1.00 16.08 -1.79
N ALA A 13 1.52 17.16 -1.21
CA ALA A 13 1.70 17.29 0.24
C ALA A 13 0.47 16.89 1.08
N PRO A 14 -0.79 17.27 0.72
CA PRO A 14 -1.96 16.89 1.51
C PRO A 14 -2.17 15.39 1.66
N TYR A 15 -1.73 14.57 0.69
CA TYR A 15 -1.82 13.11 0.80
C TYR A 15 -0.78 12.54 1.76
N VAL A 16 0.42 13.14 1.78
CA VAL A 16 1.48 12.76 2.73
C VAL A 16 1.05 13.11 4.15
N ASP A 17 0.47 14.31 4.34
CA ASP A 17 -0.05 14.76 5.63
C ASP A 17 -1.18 13.85 6.13
N ALA A 18 -2.09 13.43 5.22
CA ALA A 18 -3.14 12.48 5.56
C ALA A 18 -2.58 11.10 5.95
N LEU A 19 -1.57 10.60 5.24
CA LEU A 19 -0.88 9.35 5.59
C LEU A 19 -0.21 9.44 6.97
N ASP A 20 0.42 10.57 7.26
CA ASP A 20 1.03 10.83 8.56
C ASP A 20 0.02 10.82 9.69
N GLU A 21 -1.11 11.47 9.47
CA GLU A 21 -2.18 11.52 10.46
C GLU A 21 -2.75 10.12 10.74
N LEU A 22 -2.87 9.27 9.72
CA LEU A 22 -3.30 7.88 9.89
C LEU A 22 -2.30 7.07 10.74
N VAL A 23 -1.00 7.28 10.55
CA VAL A 23 0.03 6.64 11.36
C VAL A 23 0.02 7.19 12.79
N ARG A 24 -0.10 8.51 12.96
CA ARG A 24 -0.14 9.17 14.27
C ARG A 24 -1.34 8.72 15.11
N ARG A 25 -2.49 8.46 14.47
CA ARG A 25 -3.69 7.90 15.11
C ARG A 25 -3.57 6.42 15.45
N GLY A 26 -2.49 5.74 15.03
CA GLY A 26 -2.30 4.31 15.22
C GLY A 26 -3.16 3.43 14.32
N VAL A 27 -3.76 4.00 13.26
CA VAL A 27 -4.56 3.23 12.27
C VAL A 27 -3.64 2.30 11.48
N TYR A 28 -2.45 2.79 11.12
CA TYR A 28 -1.38 2.02 10.51
C TYR A 28 -0.08 2.20 11.31
N ARG A 29 0.77 1.18 11.34
CA ARG A 29 2.09 1.23 12.00
C ARG A 29 3.10 2.10 11.26
N SER A 30 2.93 2.27 9.95
CA SER A 30 3.82 3.07 9.11
C SER A 30 3.13 3.54 7.83
N ARG A 31 3.70 4.58 7.19
CA ARG A 31 3.27 5.01 5.85
C ARG A 31 3.33 3.86 4.84
N SER A 32 4.38 3.04 4.91
CA SER A 32 4.56 1.89 4.02
C SER A 32 3.46 0.84 4.19
N GLU A 33 2.95 0.63 5.40
CA GLU A 33 1.81 -0.25 5.63
C GLU A 33 0.52 0.31 5.02
N ALA A 34 0.23 1.59 5.28
CA ALA A 34 -0.93 2.26 4.71
C ALA A 34 -0.90 2.22 3.17
N ILE A 35 0.26 2.49 2.56
CA ILE A 35 0.46 2.44 1.11
C ILE A 35 0.29 1.01 0.58
N ARG A 36 0.81 -0.01 1.26
CA ARG A 36 0.62 -1.41 0.86
C ARG A 36 -0.85 -1.83 0.87
N GLU A 37 -1.61 -1.47 1.91
CA GLU A 37 -3.05 -1.75 1.95
C GLU A 37 -3.80 -1.01 0.84
N ALA A 38 -3.47 0.25 0.58
CA ALA A 38 -4.07 1.01 -0.52
C ALA A 38 -3.80 0.38 -1.90
N ILE A 39 -2.56 -0.05 -2.16
CA ILE A 39 -2.18 -0.75 -3.40
C ILE A 39 -2.89 -2.10 -3.49
N ARG A 40 -2.95 -2.87 -2.40
CA ARG A 40 -3.67 -4.15 -2.36
C ARG A 40 -5.14 -3.96 -2.72
N GLU A 41 -5.79 -2.95 -2.14
CA GLU A 41 -7.20 -2.67 -2.38
C GLU A 41 -7.47 -2.22 -3.82
N LEU A 42 -6.58 -1.38 -4.36
CA LEU A 42 -6.60 -0.97 -5.76
C LEU A 42 -6.51 -2.18 -6.70
N LEU A 43 -5.56 -3.08 -6.46
CA LEU A 43 -5.36 -4.28 -7.28
C LEU A 43 -6.55 -5.23 -7.16
N LYS A 44 -7.02 -5.53 -5.95
CA LYS A 44 -8.16 -6.43 -5.74
C LYS A 44 -9.44 -5.95 -6.39
N ARG A 45 -9.73 -4.64 -6.35
CA ARG A 45 -10.98 -4.09 -6.88
C ARG A 45 -10.92 -3.70 -8.35
N GLY A 46 -9.81 -3.09 -8.77
CA GLY A 46 -9.66 -2.55 -10.12
C GLY A 46 -9.08 -3.55 -11.11
N PHE A 47 -8.22 -4.46 -10.65
CA PHE A 47 -7.43 -5.34 -11.50
C PHE A 47 -7.31 -6.76 -10.90
N PRO A 48 -8.45 -7.45 -10.69
CA PRO A 48 -8.45 -8.75 -10.02
C PRO A 48 -7.57 -9.79 -10.73
N ASP A 49 -7.53 -9.78 -12.06
CA ASP A 49 -6.67 -10.68 -12.84
C ASP A 49 -5.19 -10.46 -12.51
N LEU A 50 -4.74 -9.20 -12.45
CA LEU A 50 -3.36 -8.83 -12.10
C LEU A 50 -3.02 -9.20 -10.65
N TYR A 51 -3.99 -9.04 -9.74
CA TYR A 51 -3.82 -9.45 -8.34
C TYR A 51 -3.59 -10.96 -8.24
N GLN A 52 -4.35 -11.78 -8.96
CA GLN A 52 -4.19 -13.23 -8.93
C GLN A 52 -2.86 -13.68 -9.55
N GLU A 53 -2.46 -13.06 -10.66
CA GLU A 53 -1.23 -13.42 -11.38
C GLU A 53 0.05 -13.11 -10.58
N LEU A 54 0.11 -11.93 -9.96
CA LEU A 54 1.35 -11.44 -9.32
C LEU A 54 1.38 -11.57 -7.79
N VAL A 55 0.21 -11.67 -7.14
CA VAL A 55 0.08 -11.65 -5.68
C VAL A 55 -0.65 -12.89 -5.15
N GLY A 56 -1.55 -13.48 -5.94
CA GLY A 56 -2.33 -14.68 -5.57
C GLY A 56 -1.55 -15.99 -5.66
N GLY A 57 -0.32 -15.97 -6.19
CA GLY A 57 0.52 -17.14 -6.43
C GLY A 57 1.36 -17.61 -5.24
N GLU A 58 0.79 -17.70 -4.04
CA GLU A 58 1.30 -18.59 -2.96
C GLU A 58 0.10 -19.09 -2.15
N GLY A 59 -0.52 -20.15 -2.67
CA GLY A 59 -1.42 -21.03 -1.92
C GLY A 59 -0.73 -22.37 -1.68
#